data_AF-R7U517-F1
#
_entry.id   AF-R7U517-F1
#
_cell.length_a   1.000
_cell.length_b   1.000
_cell.length_c   1.000
_cell.angle_alpha   90.00
_cell.angle_beta   90.00
_cell.angle_gamma   90.00
#
_symmetry.space_group_name_H-M   'P 1'
#
loop_
_entity.id
_entity.type
_entity.pdbx_description
1 polymer ?
#
loop_
_entity_poly.entity_id
_entity_poly.type
_entity_poly.pdbx_seq_one_letter_code
_entity_poly.pdbx_strand_id
1 'polypeptide(L)'
;LNFNDIEFPIDLKGIDKFEKQNNIFINHKYYCNNNDPDNIVMPEKGASIQFKNYQREMKVPFVVYADFESILKPIHTCEPNPEESFTNIYQKHIPIGFCYYIKSDFMEFTPVTYTAKDRVLTSPK
;
A
#
# COMPACT_ATOMS: atom_id res chain seq x y z
N LEU A 1 4.45 3.21 -21.20
CA LEU A 1 5.85 3.35 -20.80
C LEU A 1 6.67 2.48 -21.74
N ASN A 2 7.68 3.04 -22.40
CA ASN A 2 8.56 2.38 -23.34
C ASN A 2 9.87 2.03 -22.65
N PHE A 3 10.19 0.74 -22.58
CA PHE A 3 11.44 0.23 -21.98
C PHE A 3 12.34 -0.44 -23.02
N ASN A 4 12.06 -0.25 -24.31
CA ASN A 4 12.83 -0.88 -25.37
C ASN A 4 14.26 -0.33 -25.37
N ASP A 5 15.22 -1.24 -25.54
CA ASP A 5 16.66 -0.96 -25.52
C ASP A 5 17.18 -0.40 -24.17
N ILE A 6 16.48 -0.72 -23.08
CA ILE A 6 16.93 -0.45 -21.71
C ILE A 6 17.25 -1.80 -21.05
N GLU A 7 18.52 -2.02 -20.77
CA GLU A 7 18.97 -3.16 -19.98
C GLU A 7 18.92 -2.81 -18.49
N PHE A 8 18.39 -3.74 -17.69
CA PHE A 8 18.31 -3.59 -16.23
C PHE A 8 19.42 -4.38 -15.54
N PRO A 9 19.99 -3.88 -14.42
CA PRO A 9 19.69 -2.60 -13.75
C PRO A 9 20.21 -1.38 -14.54
N ILE A 10 19.43 -0.29 -14.55
CA ILE A 10 19.76 0.92 -15.33
C ILE A 10 20.94 1.67 -14.72
N ASP A 11 21.99 1.87 -15.51
CA ASP A 11 23.08 2.79 -15.17
C ASP A 11 22.62 4.26 -15.22
N LEU A 12 23.24 5.13 -14.43
CA LEU A 12 22.92 6.57 -14.40
C LEU A 12 22.91 7.24 -15.78
N LYS A 13 23.71 6.75 -16.73
CA LYS A 13 23.77 7.25 -18.11
C LYS A 13 22.53 6.87 -18.95
N GLY A 14 21.80 5.82 -18.56
CA GLY A 14 20.60 5.33 -19.22
C GLY A 14 19.31 6.06 -18.82
N ILE A 15 19.35 6.87 -17.75
CA ILE A 15 18.20 7.62 -17.25
C ILE A 15 17.70 8.63 -18.29
N ASP A 16 18.60 9.38 -18.93
CA ASP A 16 18.25 10.33 -20.00
C ASP A 16 17.52 9.66 -21.17
N LYS A 17 17.90 8.43 -21.51
CA LYS A 17 17.27 7.65 -22.58
C LYS A 17 15.86 7.24 -22.16
N PHE A 18 15.69 6.75 -20.94
CA PHE A 18 14.38 6.41 -20.38
C PHE A 18 13.44 7.62 -20.32
N GLU A 19 13.92 8.77 -19.84
CA GLU A 19 13.13 10.00 -19.74
C GLU A 19 12.72 10.57 -21.11
N LYS A 20 13.57 10.43 -22.14
CA LYS A 20 13.21 10.82 -23.52
C LYS A 20 12.23 9.86 -24.18
N GLN A 21 12.38 8.56 -23.93
CA GLN A 21 11.48 7.53 -24.45
C GLN A 21 10.09 7.57 -23.77
N ASN A 22 10.01 8.13 -22.57
CA ASN A 22 8.80 8.20 -21.77
C ASN A 22 8.47 9.66 -21.42
N ASN A 23 7.43 10.23 -22.03
CA ASN A 23 6.92 11.59 -21.77
C ASN A 23 6.39 11.84 -20.34
N ILE A 24 6.83 11.08 -19.33
CA ILE A 24 6.52 11.28 -17.91
C ILE A 24 7.15 12.59 -17.40
N PHE A 25 8.34 12.95 -17.91
CA PHE A 25 9.08 14.14 -17.50
C PHE A 25 8.34 15.45 -17.81
N ILE A 26 7.52 15.50 -18.88
CA ILE A 26 6.77 16.71 -19.26
C ILE A 26 5.77 17.10 -18.16
N ASN A 27 5.07 16.12 -17.57
CA ASN A 27 4.14 16.38 -16.48
C ASN A 27 4.87 16.81 -15.22
N HIS A 28 5.95 16.11 -14.84
CA HIS A 28 6.74 16.50 -13.67
C HIS A 28 7.32 17.90 -13.83
N LYS A 29 7.93 18.23 -14.97
CA LYS A 29 8.48 19.56 -15.23
C LYS A 29 7.40 20.64 -15.24
N TYR A 30 6.22 20.39 -15.78
CA TYR A 30 5.09 21.33 -15.71
C TYR A 30 4.65 21.58 -14.26
N TYR A 31 4.46 20.53 -13.46
CA TYR A 31 4.05 20.68 -12.05
C TYR A 31 5.17 21.20 -11.14
N CYS A 32 6.44 20.88 -11.44
CA CYS A 32 7.60 21.28 -10.64
C CYS A 32 8.05 22.70 -10.98
N ASN A 33 8.03 23.13 -12.25
CA ASN A 33 8.41 24.50 -12.65
C ASN A 33 7.36 25.56 -12.29
N ASN A 34 6.09 25.17 -12.09
CA ASN A 34 5.04 26.09 -11.69
C ASN A 34 5.04 26.37 -10.17
N ASN A 35 5.85 25.64 -9.40
CA ASN A 35 6.05 25.88 -7.99
C ASN A 35 7.48 26.38 -7.79
N ASP A 36 7.68 27.37 -6.92
CA ASP A 36 9.02 27.73 -6.50
C ASP A 36 9.68 26.52 -5.82
N PRO A 37 11.00 26.29 -6.03
CA PRO A 37 11.71 25.23 -5.34
C PRO A 37 11.61 25.46 -3.83
N ASP A 38 10.81 24.63 -3.17
CA ASP A 38 10.59 24.75 -1.74
C ASP A 38 11.84 24.20 -1.04
N ASN A 39 12.65 25.10 -0.48
CA ASN A 39 13.80 24.70 0.30
C ASN A 39 13.29 24.04 1.58
N ILE A 40 13.59 22.76 1.76
CA ILE A 40 13.32 22.05 3.01
C ILE A 40 14.20 22.66 4.10
N VAL A 41 13.66 23.63 4.83
CA VAL A 41 14.31 24.23 6.00
C VAL A 41 14.06 23.33 7.20
N MET A 42 15.10 22.61 7.61
CA MET A 42 15.04 21.83 8.84
C MET A 42 14.94 22.77 10.05
N PRO A 43 14.13 22.42 11.06
CA PRO A 43 14.05 23.19 12.28
C PRO A 43 15.41 23.19 13.00
N GLU A 44 15.70 24.24 13.77
CA GLU A 44 16.96 24.36 14.49
C GLU A 44 17.20 23.17 15.43
N LYS A 45 18.48 22.84 15.67
CA LYS A 45 18.85 21.72 16.53
C LYS A 45 18.33 21.95 17.96
N GLY A 46 17.33 21.17 18.37
CA GLY A 46 16.65 21.32 19.66
C GLY A 46 15.29 22.01 19.59
N ALA A 47 14.84 22.44 18.41
CA ALA A 47 13.50 22.95 18.21
C ALA A 47 12.46 21.83 18.40
N SER A 48 11.48 22.09 19.27
CA SER A 48 10.32 21.22 19.48
C SER A 48 9.06 21.88 18.94
N ILE A 49 8.27 21.14 18.17
CA ILE A 49 6.92 21.59 17.78
C ILE A 49 5.96 21.16 18.89
N GLN A 50 5.09 22.08 19.30
CA GLN A 50 4.03 21.81 20.28
C GLN A 50 2.68 22.19 19.68
N PHE A 51 1.67 21.36 19.90
CA PHE A 51 0.32 21.69 19.51
C PHE A 51 -0.20 22.78 20.44
N LYS A 52 -0.61 23.94 19.89
CA LYS A 52 -1.13 25.05 20.71
C LYS A 52 -2.62 24.93 21.00
N ASN A 53 -3.36 24.16 20.20
CA ASN A 53 -4.81 24.17 20.19
C ASN A 53 -5.42 22.81 20.50
N TYR A 54 -4.98 22.16 21.57
CA TYR A 54 -5.57 20.90 22.05
C TYR A 54 -7.08 21.01 22.26
N GLN A 55 -7.58 22.18 22.66
CA GLN A 55 -9.02 22.44 22.84
C GLN A 55 -9.84 22.36 21.54
N ARG A 56 -9.18 22.40 20.37
CA ARG A 56 -9.83 22.24 19.06
C ARG A 56 -9.76 20.80 18.55
N GLU A 57 -9.31 19.86 19.37
CA GLU A 57 -9.36 18.45 19.05
C GLU A 57 -10.82 18.00 18.90
N MET A 58 -11.15 17.42 17.75
CA MET A 58 -12.43 16.78 17.55
C MET A 58 -12.34 15.37 18.12
N LYS A 59 -13.12 15.10 19.17
CA LYS A 59 -13.21 13.76 19.74
C LYS A 59 -13.78 12.81 18.70
N VAL A 60 -13.05 11.73 18.41
CA VAL A 60 -13.51 10.71 17.47
C VAL A 60 -14.65 9.92 18.12
N PRO A 61 -15.87 9.89 17.52
CA PRO A 61 -17.04 9.30 18.17
C PRO A 61 -17.02 7.77 18.19
N PHE A 62 -16.30 7.13 17.24
CA PHE A 62 -16.20 5.69 17.11
C PHE A 62 -14.80 5.30 16.62
N VAL A 63 -14.20 4.28 17.23
CA VAL A 63 -12.96 3.65 16.77
C VAL A 63 -13.25 2.19 16.51
N VAL A 64 -12.90 1.70 15.33
CA VAL A 64 -13.06 0.29 14.95
C VAL A 64 -11.70 -0.36 14.90
N TYR A 65 -11.50 -1.37 15.75
CA TYR A 65 -10.35 -2.27 15.69
C TYR A 65 -10.81 -3.52 14.96
N ALA A 66 -10.11 -3.90 13.89
CA ALA A 66 -10.47 -5.08 13.10
C ALA A 66 -9.22 -5.86 12.72
N ASP A 67 -9.32 -7.19 12.78
CA ASP A 67 -8.30 -8.12 12.36
C ASP A 67 -8.94 -9.30 11.62
N PHE A 68 -8.24 -9.86 10.64
CA PHE A 68 -8.71 -11.00 9.85
C PHE A 68 -7.60 -12.01 9.60
N GLU A 69 -7.98 -13.28 9.67
CA GLU A 69 -7.10 -14.41 9.42
C GLU A 69 -7.45 -15.04 8.08
N SER A 70 -6.42 -15.41 7.32
CA SER A 70 -6.59 -16.06 6.03
C SER A 70 -5.64 -17.24 5.87
N ILE A 71 -6.12 -18.31 5.22
CA ILE A 71 -5.27 -19.42 4.81
C ILE A 71 -4.82 -19.19 3.37
N LEU A 72 -3.53 -19.41 3.13
CA LEU A 72 -2.93 -19.36 1.81
C LEU A 72 -3.11 -20.72 1.13
N LYS A 73 -3.89 -20.77 0.04
CA LYS A 73 -3.94 -21.94 -0.83
C LYS A 73 -3.02 -21.75 -2.03
N PRO A 74 -2.09 -22.67 -2.31
CA PRO A 74 -1.30 -22.59 -3.53
C PRO A 74 -2.21 -22.66 -4.76
N ILE A 75 -1.89 -21.86 -5.77
CA ILE A 75 -2.52 -21.91 -7.08
C ILE A 75 -1.49 -22.47 -8.06
N HIS A 76 -1.89 -23.46 -8.84
CA HIS A 76 -1.09 -23.94 -9.96
C HIS A 76 -1.55 -23.18 -11.21
N THR A 77 -0.65 -22.37 -11.76
CA THR A 77 -0.84 -21.70 -13.05
C THR A 77 0.08 -22.31 -14.09
N CYS A 78 -0.30 -22.19 -15.37
CA CYS A 78 0.56 -22.57 -16.48
C CYS A 78 1.74 -21.61 -16.61
N GLU A 79 2.79 -22.02 -17.33
CA GLU A 79 3.88 -21.12 -17.69
C GLU A 79 3.35 -19.95 -18.53
N PRO A 80 3.69 -18.71 -18.17
CA PRO A 80 3.20 -17.53 -18.87
C PRO A 80 3.96 -17.29 -20.18
N ASN A 81 3.31 -16.62 -21.14
CA ASN A 81 3.90 -16.30 -22.44
C ASN A 81 5.08 -15.32 -22.27
N PRO A 82 6.29 -15.64 -22.76
CA PRO A 82 7.45 -14.74 -22.68
C PRO A 82 7.31 -13.41 -23.42
N GLU A 83 6.40 -13.32 -24.40
CA GLU A 83 6.19 -12.10 -25.20
C GLU A 83 5.25 -11.08 -24.55
N GLU A 84 4.57 -11.45 -23.46
CA GLU A 84 3.62 -10.59 -22.75
C GLU A 84 4.01 -10.39 -21.29
N SER A 85 3.71 -9.22 -20.75
CA SER A 85 3.87 -8.99 -19.31
C SER A 85 2.78 -9.76 -18.54
N PHE A 86 3.18 -10.56 -17.56
CA PHE A 86 2.27 -11.33 -16.72
C PHE A 86 2.55 -11.13 -15.23
N THR A 87 1.54 -11.41 -14.41
CA THR A 87 1.65 -11.45 -12.94
C THR A 87 1.38 -12.86 -12.46
N ASN A 88 2.37 -13.48 -11.82
CA ASN A 88 2.23 -14.84 -11.26
C ASN A 88 1.53 -14.78 -9.90
N ILE A 89 0.24 -15.10 -9.89
CA ILE A 89 -0.53 -15.27 -8.65
C ILE A 89 -0.31 -16.71 -8.15
N TYR A 90 0.56 -16.87 -7.17
CA TYR A 90 0.98 -18.19 -6.66
C TYR A 90 0.12 -18.68 -5.48
N GLN A 91 -0.58 -17.78 -4.78
CA GLN A 91 -1.40 -18.12 -3.61
C GLN A 91 -2.73 -17.36 -3.61
N LYS A 92 -3.79 -18.06 -3.20
CA LYS A 92 -5.13 -17.52 -2.95
C LYS A 92 -5.35 -17.41 -1.45
N HIS A 93 -5.57 -16.20 -0.96
CA HIS A 93 -5.99 -15.97 0.43
C HIS A 93 -7.46 -16.33 0.58
N ILE A 94 -7.76 -17.26 1.48
CA ILE A 94 -9.13 -17.62 1.85
C ILE A 94 -9.38 -17.15 3.28
N PRO A 95 -10.32 -16.22 3.52
CA PRO A 95 -10.61 -15.75 4.87
C PRO A 95 -11.18 -16.89 5.71
N ILE A 96 -10.63 -17.08 6.90
CA ILE A 96 -11.06 -18.14 7.84
C ILE A 96 -11.65 -17.58 9.12
N GLY A 97 -11.33 -16.34 9.45
CA GLY A 97 -11.87 -15.69 10.63
C GLY A 97 -11.64 -14.21 10.57
N PHE A 98 -12.44 -13.49 11.34
CA PHE A 98 -12.21 -12.08 11.60
C PHE A 98 -12.75 -11.75 12.99
N CYS A 99 -12.17 -10.72 13.59
CA CYS A 99 -12.62 -10.14 14.82
C CYS A 99 -12.66 -8.62 14.66
N TYR A 100 -13.74 -7.98 15.07
CA TYR A 100 -13.76 -6.54 15.19
C TYR A 100 -14.40 -6.09 16.50
N TYR A 101 -13.89 -4.97 17.02
CA TYR A 101 -14.34 -4.33 18.24
C TYR A 101 -14.56 -2.84 17.98
N ILE A 102 -15.73 -2.35 18.37
CA ILE A 102 -16.10 -0.95 18.25
C ILE A 102 -15.96 -0.31 19.63
N LYS A 103 -15.08 0.69 19.75
CA LYS A 103 -15.00 1.53 20.94
C LYS A 103 -15.72 2.84 20.66
N SER A 104 -16.66 3.17 21.54
CA SER A 104 -17.31 4.47 21.57
C SER A 104 -17.45 4.92 23.02
N ASP A 105 -17.61 6.24 23.21
CA ASP A 105 -17.98 6.80 24.50
C ASP A 105 -19.50 6.80 24.72
N PHE A 106 -20.28 6.66 23.65
CA PHE A 106 -21.74 6.72 23.71
C PHE A 106 -22.36 5.37 24.08
N MET A 107 -21.71 4.27 23.69
CA MET A 107 -22.24 2.92 23.82
C MET A 107 -21.11 1.90 24.03
N GLU A 108 -21.43 0.85 24.78
CA GLU A 108 -20.58 -0.33 24.87
C GLU A 108 -20.99 -1.34 23.81
N PHE A 109 -20.00 -1.84 23.07
CA PHE A 109 -20.18 -2.91 22.09
C PHE A 109 -19.42 -4.15 22.56
N THR A 110 -19.97 -5.32 22.27
CA THR A 110 -19.24 -6.58 22.44
C THR A 110 -18.42 -6.87 21.18
N PRO A 111 -17.20 -7.44 21.30
CA PRO A 111 -16.44 -7.86 20.14
C PRO A 111 -17.23 -8.86 19.29
N VAL A 112 -17.25 -8.63 17.98
CA VAL A 112 -17.85 -9.55 17.02
C VAL A 112 -16.75 -10.43 16.46
N THR A 113 -16.90 -11.73 16.62
CA THR A 113 -15.94 -12.72 16.13
C THR A 113 -16.64 -13.69 15.20
N TYR A 114 -16.00 -13.96 14.07
CA TYR A 114 -16.40 -14.99 13.13
C TYR A 114 -15.25 -15.98 12.95
N THR A 115 -15.59 -17.27 12.97
CA THR A 115 -14.69 -18.36 12.60
C THR A 115 -15.44 -19.31 11.68
N ALA A 116 -14.85 -19.60 10.52
CA ALA A 116 -15.43 -20.52 9.56
C ALA A 116 -15.59 -21.91 10.19
N LYS A 117 -16.84 -22.39 10.23
CA LYS A 117 -17.16 -23.77 10.62
C LYS A 117 -16.98 -24.67 9.41
N ASP A 118 -15.75 -25.12 9.19
CA ASP A 118 -15.40 -26.46 8.70
C ASP A 118 -13.93 -26.52 8.28
N ARG A 119 -13.18 -27.40 8.97
CA ARG A 119 -11.79 -27.78 8.68
C ARG A 119 -11.70 -28.71 7.47
N VAL A 120 -12.26 -28.35 6.32
CA VAL A 120 -12.05 -29.11 5.07
C VAL A 120 -11.01 -28.40 4.21
N LEU A 121 -9.78 -28.36 4.72
CA LEU A 121 -8.59 -28.18 3.88
C LEU A 121 -7.67 -29.39 4.08
N THR A 122 -8.20 -30.60 3.91
CA THR A 122 -7.32 -31.71 3.52
C THR A 122 -6.80 -31.38 2.13
N SER A 123 -5.51 -31.10 2.05
CA SER A 123 -4.75 -31.24 0.81
C SER A 123 -5.13 -32.58 0.15
N PRO A 124 -5.49 -32.62 -1.15
CA PRO A 124 -5.36 -33.88 -1.87
C PRO A 124 -3.89 -34.33 -1.76
N LYS A 125 -3.70 -35.62 -1.46
CA LYS A 125 -2.40 -36.28 -1.34
C LYS A 125 -1.50 -36.04 -2.54
#